data_AF-A0A662EEK2-F1
#
_entry.id   AF-A0A662EEK2-F1
#
_cell.length_a   1.000
_cell.length_b   1.000
_cell.length_c   1.000
_cell.angle_alpha   90.00
_cell.angle_beta   90.00
_cell.angle_gamma   90.00
#
_symmetry.space_group_name_H-M   'P 1'
#
loop_
_entity.id
_entity.type
_entity.pdbx_description
1 polymer ?
#
loop_
_entity_poly.entity_id
_entity_poly.type
_entity_poly.pdbx_seq_one_letter_code
_entity_poly.pdbx_strand_id
1 'polypeptide(L)' 'MMKVAIVRTVLHKGSGQVVHIRELARALQARGHEVTVFTGRAEERPDGLEIVEV' A
#
# COMPACT_ATOMS: atom_id res chain seq x y z
N MET A 1 -9.74 3.56 -15.17
CA MET A 1 -8.50 4.10 -14.57
C MET A 1 -8.89 5.01 -13.42
N MET A 2 -8.41 4.75 -12.20
CA MET A 2 -8.70 5.56 -11.00
C MET A 2 -7.43 5.67 -10.16
N LYS A 3 -7.35 6.72 -9.33
CA LYS A 3 -6.32 6.87 -8.30
C LYS A 3 -6.89 6.44 -6.96
N VAL A 4 -6.22 5.51 -6.29
CA VAL A 4 -6.64 4.94 -5.01
C VAL A 4 -5.61 5.27 -3.95
N ALA A 5 -6.05 5.95 -2.89
CA ALA A 5 -5.24 6.20 -1.71
C ALA A 5 -5.59 5.18 -0.61
N ILE A 6 -4.58 4.47 -0.10
CA ILE A 6 -4.71 3.64 1.11
C ILE A 6 -4.03 4.38 2.25
N VAL A 7 -4.78 4.75 3.28
CA VAL A 7 -4.25 5.52 4.42
C VAL A 7 -4.10 4.61 5.64
N ARG A 8 -2.92 4.61 6.25
CA ARG A 8 -2.61 3.90 7.50
C ARG A 8 -1.82 4.79 8.45
N THR A 9 -1.84 4.47 9.74
CA THR A 9 -0.94 5.14 10.70
C THR A 9 0.47 4.54 10.64
N VAL A 10 0.59 3.22 10.64
CA VAL A 10 1.85 2.48 10.57
C VAL A 10 1.69 1.26 9.66
N LEU A 11 2.71 0.99 8.83
CA LEU A 11 2.89 -0.28 8.11
C LEU A 11 3.85 -1.16 8.90
N HIS A 12 3.32 -1.96 9.81
CA HIS A 12 4.11 -2.81 10.71
C HIS A 12 4.81 -3.96 9.97
N LYS A 13 6.09 -4.18 10.29
CA LYS A 13 6.87 -5.28 9.72
C LYS A 13 6.32 -6.64 10.14
N GLY A 14 6.07 -7.51 9.16
CA GLY A 14 5.53 -8.85 9.38
C GLY A 14 4.04 -8.88 9.76
N SER A 15 3.33 -7.75 9.60
CA SER A 15 1.90 -7.69 9.88
C SER A 15 1.07 -8.25 8.73
N GLY A 16 0.06 -9.07 9.04
CA GLY A 16 -0.92 -9.56 8.06
C GLY A 16 -1.66 -8.44 7.31
N GLN A 17 -1.76 -7.26 7.92
CA GLN A 17 -2.31 -6.08 7.25
C GLN A 17 -1.47 -5.65 6.04
N VAL A 18 -0.14 -5.68 6.15
CA VAL A 18 0.76 -5.29 5.05
C VAL A 18 0.60 -6.26 3.89
N VAL A 19 0.45 -7.56 4.20
CA VAL A 19 0.14 -8.60 3.20
C VAL A 19 -1.18 -8.29 2.49
N HIS A 20 -2.26 -7.99 3.23
CA HIS A 20 -3.55 -7.66 2.62
C HIS A 20 -3.51 -6.40 1.76
N ILE A 21 -2.81 -5.36 2.21
CA ILE A 21 -2.61 -4.12 1.44
C ILE A 21 -1.88 -4.42 0.13
N ARG A 22 -0.82 -5.25 0.18
CA ARG A 22 -0.05 -5.64 -1.01
C ARG A 22 -0.91 -6.40 -2.02
N GLU A 23 -1.66 -7.41 -1.57
CA GLU A 23 -2.50 -8.20 -2.49
C GLU A 23 -3.65 -7.38 -3.07
N LEU A 24 -4.27 -6.49 -2.28
CA LEU A 24 -5.28 -5.56 -2.77
C LEU A 24 -4.69 -4.59 -3.81
N ALA A 25 -3.55 -3.97 -3.50
CA ALA A 25 -2.90 -3.03 -4.40
C ALA A 25 -2.49 -3.69 -5.73
N ARG A 26 -1.91 -4.90 -5.66
CA ARG A 26 -1.59 -5.71 -6.84
C ARG A 26 -2.82 -5.98 -7.70
N ALA A 27 -3.94 -6.36 -7.08
CA ALA A 27 -5.19 -6.63 -7.79
C ALA A 27 -5.82 -5.38 -8.43
N LEU A 28 -5.64 -4.21 -7.82
CA LEU A 28 -6.09 -2.92 -8.35
C LEU A 28 -5.18 -2.45 -9.51
N GLN A 29 -3.87 -2.55 -9.35
CA GLN A 29 -2.89 -2.22 -10.39
C GLN A 29 -3.08 -3.11 -11.63
N ALA A 30 -3.31 -4.41 -11.44
CA ALA A 30 -3.62 -5.34 -12.54
C ALA A 30 -4.89 -4.97 -13.34
N ARG A 31 -5.79 -4.17 -12.75
CA ARG A 31 -6.99 -3.63 -13.41
C ARG A 31 -6.78 -2.23 -14.01
N GLY A 32 -5.55 -1.72 -14.00
CA GLY A 32 -5.20 -0.39 -14.53
C GLY A 32 -5.56 0.77 -13.60
N HIS A 33 -5.55 0.54 -12.28
CA HIS A 33 -5.66 1.61 -11.28
C HIS A 33 -4.28 1.99 -10.74
N GLU A 34 -4.10 3.27 -10.41
CA GLU A 34 -2.94 3.75 -9.66
C GLU A 34 -3.23 3.61 -8.16
N VAL A 35 -2.28 3.10 -7.39
CA VAL A 35 -2.42 2.89 -5.95
C VAL A 35 -1.21 3.48 -5.23
N THR A 36 -1.48 4.37 -4.28
CA THR A 36 -0.47 4.97 -3.40
C THR A 36 -0.87 4.75 -1.94
N VAL A 37 0.07 4.30 -1.11
CA VAL A 37 -0.14 4.16 0.33
C VAL A 37 0.44 5.35 1.05
N PHE A 38 -0.38 6.01 1.86
CA PHE A 38 0.05 7.07 2.76
C PHE A 38 0.12 6.52 4.18
N THR A 39 1.25 6.72 4.85
CA THR A 39 1.45 6.26 6.22
C THR A 39 2.21 7.26 7.07
N GLY A 40 1.97 7.31 8.37
CA GLY A 40 2.80 8.12 9.28
C GLY A 40 4.16 7.47 9.57
N ARG A 41 4.26 6.14 9.42
CA ARG A 41 5.52 5.38 9.53
C ARG A 41 5.50 4.13 8.67
N ALA A 42 6.56 3.87 7.92
CA ALA A 42 6.73 2.63 7.15
C ALA A 42 7.86 1.76 7.70
N GLU A 43 7.52 0.74 8.51
CA GLU A 43 8.50 -0.26 8.98
C GLU A 43 8.76 -1.35 7.92
N GLU A 44 7.78 -1.57 7.04
CA GLU A 44 7.86 -2.46 5.89
C GLU A 44 7.43 -1.74 4.62
N ARG A 45 8.15 -2.02 3.53
CA ARG A 45 7.93 -1.44 2.21
C ARG A 45 7.84 -2.57 1.19
N PRO A 46 6.64 -3.10 0.92
CA PRO A 46 6.45 -4.14 -0.07
C PRO A 46 6.88 -3.70 -1.47
N ASP A 47 7.54 -4.60 -2.20
CA ASP A 47 7.95 -4.35 -3.57
C ASP A 47 6.74 -4.04 -4.47
N GLY A 48 6.91 -3.09 -5.39
CA GLY A 48 5.89 -2.70 -6.37
C GLY A 48 4.76 -1.83 -5.81
N LEU A 49 4.84 -1.42 -4.54
CA LEU A 49 3.87 -0.55 -3.90
C LEU A 49 4.48 0.84 -3.65
N GLU A 50 3.83 1.89 -4.17
CA GLU A 50 4.23 3.25 -3.86
C GLU A 50 3.80 3.61 -2.43
N ILE A 51 4.76 4.01 -1.60
CA ILE A 51 4.54 4.34 -0.18
C ILE A 51 5.11 5.72 0.10
N VAL A 52 4.24 6.60 0.59
CA VAL A 52 4.56 7.97 1.00
C VAL A 52 4.41 8.04 2.51
N GLU A 53 5.49 8.42 3.19
CA GLU A 53 5.45 8.77 4.61
C GLU A 53 5.05 10.25 4.74
N VAL A 54 3.99 10.54 5.52
CA VAL A 54 3.38 11.89 5.69
C VAL A 54 3.36 12.34 7.14
#